data_AF-A0A0B2AF06-F1
#
_entry.id   AF-A0A0B2AF06-F1
#
_cell.length_a   1.000
_cell.length_b   1.000
_cell.length_c   1.000
_cell.angle_alpha   90.00
_cell.angle_beta   90.00
_cell.angle_gamma   90.00
#
_symmetry.space_group_name_H-M   'P 1'
#
loop_
_entity.id
_entity.type
_entity.pdbx_description
1 polymer ?
#
loop_
_entity_poly.entity_id
_entity_poly.type
_entity_poly.pdbx_seq_one_letter_code
_entity_poly.pdbx_strand_id
1 'polypeptide(L)' 'MSSEVVQAKSRLGVAARRRDPEEIAEARRDLAAAKLAQYVERVVSAAPPLTPEQADRIAALLRGSACGR' A
#
# COMPACT_ATOMS: atom_id res chain seq x y z
N MET A 1 -9.93 8.68 4.62
CA MET A 1 -9.74 7.27 4.19
C MET A 1 -9.72 7.26 2.68
N SER A 2 -8.56 7.04 2.06
CA SER A 2 -8.45 6.93 0.59
C SER A 2 -9.41 5.84 0.10
N SER A 3 -10.12 6.12 -1.00
CA SER A 3 -11.13 5.22 -1.61
C SER A 3 -10.58 3.80 -1.78
N GLU A 4 -9.29 3.67 -2.12
CA GLU A 4 -8.62 2.39 -2.32
C GLU A 4 -8.50 1.54 -1.06
N VAL A 5 -8.20 2.14 0.11
CA VAL A 5 -8.12 1.40 1.37
C VAL A 5 -9.49 0.86 1.78
N VAL A 6 -10.55 1.62 1.50
CA VAL A 6 -11.93 1.19 1.76
C VAL A 6 -12.31 0.04 0.83
N GLN A 7 -12.00 0.13 -0.46
CA GLN A 7 -12.26 -0.93 -1.43
C GLN A 7 -11.48 -2.22 -1.10
N ALA A 8 -10.19 -2.11 -0.74
CA ALA A 8 -9.38 -3.27 -0.36
C ALA A 8 -9.91 -3.94 0.92
N LYS A 9 -10.39 -3.17 1.91
CA LYS A 9 -11.08 -3.72 3.09
C LYS A 9 -12.36 -4.46 2.71
N SER A 10 -13.16 -3.89 1.80
CA SER A 10 -14.38 -4.54 1.32
C SER A 10 -14.09 -5.86 0.61
N ARG A 11 -13.07 -5.90 -0.27
CA ARG A 11 -12.61 -7.13 -0.93
C ARG A 11 -12.17 -8.19 0.06
N LEU A 12 -11.38 -7.81 1.08
CA LEU A 12 -10.99 -8.73 2.15
C LEU A 12 -12.20 -9.26 2.92
N GLY A 13 -13.20 -8.42 3.19
CA GLY A 13 -14.44 -8.84 3.83
C GLY A 13 -15.24 -9.84 3.00
N VAL A 14 -15.26 -9.69 1.67
CA VAL A 14 -15.89 -10.64 0.75
C VAL A 14 -15.12 -11.96 0.70
N ALA A 15 -13.80 -11.92 0.53
CA ALA A 15 -12.95 -13.10 0.52
C ALA A 15 -13.07 -13.91 1.83
N ALA A 16 -13.06 -13.22 2.98
CA ALA A 16 -13.26 -13.84 4.29
C ALA A 16 -14.62 -14.53 4.42
N ARG A 17 -15.69 -13.97 3.84
CA ARG A 17 -17.02 -14.59 3.82
C ARG A 17 -17.06 -15.83 2.93
N ARG A 18 -16.34 -15.83 1.81
CA ARG A 18 -16.22 -16.97 0.89
C ARG A 18 -15.32 -18.09 1.42
N ARG A 19 -14.52 -17.79 2.46
CA ARG A 19 -13.54 -18.72 3.07
C ARG A 19 -12.52 -19.25 2.06
N ASP A 20 -12.25 -18.49 1.01
CA ASP A 20 -11.22 -18.80 0.04
C ASP A 20 -9.86 -18.31 0.57
N PRO A 21 -8.93 -19.21 0.91
CA PRO A 21 -7.64 -18.84 1.49
C PRO A 21 -6.76 -18.04 0.52
N GLU A 22 -6.87 -18.27 -0.79
CA GLU A 22 -6.07 -17.57 -1.80
C GLU A 22 -6.59 -16.15 -1.98
N GLU A 23 -7.91 -15.97 -2.15
CA GLU A 23 -8.52 -14.63 -2.22
C GLU A 23 -8.26 -13.82 -0.93
N ILE A 24 -8.24 -14.46 0.24
CA ILE A 24 -7.92 -13.79 1.51
C ILE A 24 -6.46 -13.33 1.54
N ALA A 25 -5.52 -14.16 1.08
CA ALA A 25 -4.11 -13.81 1.03
C ALA A 25 -3.84 -12.66 0.06
N GLU A 26 -4.48 -12.68 -1.11
CA GLU A 26 -4.45 -11.59 -2.08
C GLU A 26 -5.05 -10.30 -1.52
N ALA A 27 -6.28 -10.36 -1.00
CA ALA A 27 -6.94 -9.17 -0.46
C ALA A 27 -6.19 -8.57 0.75
N ARG A 28 -5.48 -9.39 1.53
CA ARG A 28 -4.57 -8.90 2.59
C ARG A 28 -3.35 -8.19 2.02
N ARG A 29 -2.72 -8.73 0.98
CA ARG A 29 -1.59 -8.08 0.28
C ARG A 29 -2.02 -6.73 -0.29
N ASP A 30 -3.15 -6.69 -0.97
CA ASP A 30 -3.72 -5.46 -1.54
C ASP A 30 -4.04 -4.42 -0.47
N LEU A 31 -4.63 -4.84 0.65
CA LEU A 31 -4.92 -3.94 1.76
C LEU A 31 -3.64 -3.37 2.39
N ALA A 32 -2.59 -4.18 2.52
CA ALA A 32 -1.30 -3.71 3.02
C ALA A 32 -0.68 -2.68 2.06
N ALA A 33 -0.69 -2.95 0.75
CA ALA A 33 -0.19 -2.04 -0.27
C ALA A 33 -0.95 -0.70 -0.26
N ALA A 34 -2.30 -0.74 -0.23
CA ALA A 34 -3.12 0.46 -0.20
C ALA A 34 -2.90 1.31 1.06
N LYS A 35 -2.71 0.67 2.23
CA LYS A 35 -2.37 1.37 3.47
C LYS A 35 -1.00 2.03 3.39
N LEU A 36 -0.02 1.35 2.81
CA LEU A 36 1.32 1.90 2.65
C LEU A 36 1.31 3.10 1.70
N ALA A 37 0.61 3.00 0.57
CA ALA A 37 0.45 4.11 -0.37
C ALA A 37 -0.16 5.35 0.30
N GLN A 38 -1.25 5.18 1.05
CA GLN A 38 -1.87 6.27 1.82
C GLN A 38 -0.91 6.87 2.85
N TYR A 39 -0.12 6.03 3.53
CA TYR A 39 0.85 6.52 4.51
C TYR A 39 1.94 7.36 3.84
N VAL A 40 2.48 6.89 2.71
CA VAL A 40 3.47 7.63 1.92
C VAL A 40 2.90 8.95 1.42
N GLU A 41 1.70 8.94 0.83
CA GLU A 41 1.00 10.15 0.37
C GLU A 41 0.87 11.18 1.50
N ARG A 42 0.42 10.75 2.69
CA ARG A 42 0.26 11.62 3.85
C ARG A 42 1.59 12.19 4.34
N VAL A 43 2.66 11.41 4.31
CA VAL A 43 3.99 11.86 4.75
C VAL A 43 4.60 12.82 3.73
N VAL A 44 4.52 12.51 2.43
CA VAL A 44 5.09 13.33 1.36
C VAL A 44 4.34 14.65 1.21
N SER A 45 3.01 14.65 1.34
CA SER A 45 2.20 15.88 1.29
C SER A 45 2.43 16.81 2.48
N ALA A 46 2.83 16.29 3.63
CA ALA A 46 3.19 17.09 4.80
C ALA A 46 4.65 17.58 4.79
N ALA A 47 5.49 17.01 3.93
CA ALA A 47 6.89 17.39 3.81
C ALA A 47 7.04 18.65 2.92
N PRO A 48 8.10 19.45 3.12
CA PRO A 48 8.52 20.44 2.12
C PRO A 48 8.70 19.77 0.74
N PRO A 49 8.56 20.52 -0.38
CA PRO A 49 8.70 19.96 -1.71
C PRO A 49 10.05 19.26 -1.86
N LEU A 50 10.00 17.96 -2.17
CA LEU A 50 11.18 17.13 -2.38
C LEU A 50 11.84 17.49 -3.71
N THR A 51 13.16 17.46 -3.76
CA THR A 51 13.87 17.51 -5.05
C THR A 51 13.70 16.18 -5.79
N PRO A 52 13.84 16.16 -7.14
CA PRO A 52 13.77 14.91 -7.91
C PRO A 52 14.71 13.83 -7.37
N GLU A 53 15.93 14.20 -7.00
CA GLU A 53 16.96 13.27 -6.49
C GLU A 53 16.61 12.70 -5.11
N GLN A 54 15.84 13.44 -4.30
CA GLN A 54 15.34 12.96 -3.01
C GLN A 54 14.19 11.97 -3.21
N ALA A 55 13.27 12.26 -4.13
CA ALA A 55 12.20 11.34 -4.51
C ALA A 55 12.75 10.03 -5.08
N ASP A 56 13.78 10.10 -5.94
CA ASP A 56 14.41 8.91 -6.53
C ASP A 56 15.06 8.00 -5.48
N ARG A 57 15.72 8.58 -4.47
CA ARG A 57 16.27 7.81 -3.35
C ARG A 57 15.18 7.10 -2.54
N ILE A 58 14.06 7.78 -2.27
CA ILE A 58 12.92 7.17 -1.57
C ILE A 58 12.31 6.04 -2.42
N ALA A 59 12.15 6.27 -3.73
CA ALA A 59 11.65 5.26 -4.64
C ALA A 59 12.57 4.03 -4.72
N ALA A 60 13.89 4.22 -4.68
CA ALA A 60 14.86 3.13 -4.62
C ALA A 60 14.74 2.32 -3.32
N LEU A 61 14.52 2.96 -2.17
CA LEU A 61 14.28 2.27 -0.89
C LEU A 61 13.01 1.43 -0.93
N LEU A 62 11.92 1.95 -1.52
CA LEU A 62 10.67 1.21 -1.69
C LEU A 62 10.87 -0.02 -2.59
N ARG A 63 11.59 0.13 -3.71
CA ARG A 63 11.91 -1.00 -4.61
C ARG A 63 12.82 -2.04 -3.95
N GLY A 64 13.84 -1.62 -3.22
CA GLY A 64 14.76 -2.51 -2.50
C GLY A 64 14.06 -3.27 -1.36
N SER A 65 13.10 -2.64 -0.69
CA SER A 65 12.32 -3.28 0.38
C SER A 65 11.23 -4.22 -0.17
N ALA A 66 10.69 -3.96 -1.37
CA ALA A 66 9.68 -4.80 -2.02
C ALA A 66 10.25 -6.11 -2.62
N CYS A 67 11.57 -6.17 -2.86
CA CYS A 67 12.25 -7.32 -3.46
C CYS A 67 13.11 -8.11 -2.43
N GLY A 68 13.11 -7.73 -1.15
CA GLY A 68 14.12 -8.17 -0.19
C GLY A 68 13.59 -8.59 1.18
N ARG A 69 12.93 -9.75 1.27
CA ARG A 69 13.21 -10.84 2.23
C ARG A 69 12.21 -11.99 2.07
#